data_AF-A0A928NYW3-F1
#
_entry.id   AF-A0A928NYW3-F1
#
_cell.length_a   1.000
_cell.length_b   1.000
_cell.length_c   1.000
_cell.angle_alpha   90.00
_cell.angle_beta   90.00
_cell.angle_gamma   90.00
#
_symmetry.space_group_name_H-M   'P 1'
#
loop_
_entity.id
_entity.type
_entity.pdbx_description
1 polymer ?
#
loop_
_entity_poly.entity_id
_entity_poly.type
_entity_poly.pdbx_seq_one_letter_code
_entity_poly.pdbx_strand_id
1 'polypeptide(L)'
;MKISEAADMSEGANSKSFADLLAFSLIHDSGFSPVAGGGCLAKRDLGAVSFAMVMCVIANGDSPDKIINNINNSLSRVRSFAQQGSNNHSATMSIIYVFDNYADFSPFLAPVLRERQKEMDQQGLLVDLIVYDLFPGIFTTISGRKVHKTVRDTLEDVRPYAGMDTYTRAQVLEQKRQQRKTVYQQLRPIRHTNPFNPVWILIIINVSIFILDIILSARYGYKPLEAFGIQNTTLIIEGDVWRLFTSMFLHADIAHLAGNMIALLYLGGVVRRYYTDLEFMIIYLCSGLFGSILSFFFLTNSFSLGASGAIMGLGGVLIYRMFFGAHAKSFRQTGNYLMLAFMVVYNLFYGLIQTGIDNYGHFGGFGAGFFIAFLMYKIRKHHINSKEAS
;
A
#
# COMPACT_ATOMS: atom_id res chain seq x y z
N MET A 1 -1.77 -32.56 13.71
CA MET A 1 -2.65 -32.71 12.54
C MET A 1 -2.76 -34.20 12.26
N LYS A 2 -3.96 -34.80 12.29
CA LYS A 2 -4.14 -36.25 12.12
C LYS A 2 -3.97 -36.61 10.63
N ILE A 3 -3.30 -37.72 10.36
CA ILE A 3 -2.99 -38.24 9.01
C ILE A 3 -4.25 -38.40 8.13
N SER A 4 -5.44 -38.53 8.74
CA SER A 4 -6.72 -38.60 8.03
C SER A 4 -7.21 -37.25 7.46
N GLU A 5 -6.86 -36.10 8.06
CA GLU A 5 -7.21 -34.78 7.50
C GLU A 5 -6.26 -34.37 6.35
N ALA A 6 -5.04 -34.92 6.33
CA ALA A 6 -4.11 -34.73 5.22
C ALA A 6 -4.55 -35.47 3.93
N ALA A 7 -5.31 -36.56 4.09
CA ALA A 7 -5.87 -37.33 2.97
C ALA A 7 -7.09 -36.62 2.34
N ASP A 8 -7.96 -35.99 3.13
CA ASP A 8 -9.08 -35.16 2.60
C ASP A 8 -8.58 -33.90 1.86
N MET A 9 -7.43 -33.35 2.26
CA MET A 9 -6.78 -32.27 1.51
C MET A 9 -6.14 -32.75 0.20
N SER A 10 -5.88 -34.06 0.05
CA SER A 10 -5.29 -34.66 -1.15
C SER A 10 -6.30 -34.90 -2.27
N GLU A 11 -7.59 -35.04 -1.95
CA GLU A 11 -8.66 -35.21 -2.96
C GLU A 11 -9.17 -33.89 -3.55
N GLY A 12 -8.90 -32.75 -2.89
CA GLY A 12 -9.35 -31.42 -3.32
C GLY A 12 -8.36 -30.61 -4.16
N ALA A 13 -7.07 -30.94 -4.13
CA ALA A 13 -6.04 -30.21 -4.85
C ALA A 13 -5.84 -30.77 -6.26
N ASN A 14 -6.78 -30.48 -7.16
CA ASN A 14 -6.56 -30.75 -8.58
C ASN A 14 -5.35 -29.94 -9.09
N SER A 15 -4.68 -30.40 -10.16
CA SER A 15 -3.56 -29.70 -10.81
C SER A 15 -3.84 -28.23 -11.16
N LYS A 16 -5.13 -27.87 -11.30
CA LYS A 16 -5.64 -26.51 -11.49
C LYS A 16 -5.42 -25.62 -10.25
N SER A 17 -5.67 -26.11 -9.04
CA SER A 17 -5.46 -25.34 -7.80
C SER A 17 -3.98 -25.04 -7.56
N PHE A 18 -3.09 -25.92 -8.03
CA PHE A 18 -1.64 -25.78 -7.92
C PHE A 18 -1.09 -24.76 -8.93
N ALA A 19 -1.56 -24.76 -10.18
CA ALA A 19 -1.26 -23.71 -11.15
C ALA A 19 -1.74 -22.34 -10.67
N ASP A 20 -2.93 -22.29 -10.06
CA ASP A 20 -3.43 -21.07 -9.46
C ASP A 20 -2.59 -20.63 -8.25
N LEU A 21 -2.08 -21.55 -7.41
CA LEU A 21 -1.24 -21.24 -6.25
C LEU A 21 0.17 -20.80 -6.61
N LEU A 22 0.82 -21.51 -7.55
CA LEU A 22 2.14 -21.18 -8.05
C LEU A 22 2.09 -19.88 -8.85
N ALA A 23 1.11 -19.72 -9.75
CA ALA A 23 0.87 -18.46 -10.42
C ALA A 23 0.59 -17.37 -9.38
N PHE A 24 -0.32 -17.53 -8.43
CA PHE A 24 -0.59 -16.51 -7.40
C PHE A 24 0.66 -16.13 -6.58
N SER A 25 1.52 -17.09 -6.23
CA SER A 25 2.75 -16.82 -5.47
C SER A 25 3.87 -16.21 -6.29
N LEU A 26 4.07 -16.64 -7.53
CA LEU A 26 5.07 -16.11 -8.46
C LEU A 26 4.78 -14.63 -8.81
N ILE A 27 3.52 -14.20 -8.71
CA ILE A 27 2.99 -13.15 -9.60
C ILE A 27 2.30 -12.01 -8.86
N HIS A 28 1.74 -12.26 -7.67
CA HIS A 28 1.06 -11.22 -6.90
C HIS A 28 2.04 -10.19 -6.30
N ASP A 29 3.25 -10.58 -5.92
CA ASP A 29 4.28 -9.64 -5.42
C ASP A 29 4.94 -8.82 -6.51
N SER A 30 5.00 -9.39 -7.71
CA SER A 30 5.50 -8.71 -8.88
C SER A 30 4.41 -7.88 -9.57
N GLY A 31 3.15 -7.87 -9.14
CA GLY A 31 2.13 -6.91 -9.59
C GLY A 31 1.40 -7.26 -10.90
N PHE A 32 1.29 -8.54 -11.18
CA PHE A 32 0.54 -9.11 -12.30
C PHE A 32 -0.91 -9.47 -11.86
N SER A 33 -1.84 -9.50 -12.81
CA SER A 33 -3.28 -9.70 -12.59
C SER A 33 -3.83 -10.87 -13.41
N PRO A 34 -4.87 -11.58 -12.95
CA PRO A 34 -5.49 -12.65 -13.72
C PRO A 34 -6.12 -12.17 -15.02
N VAL A 35 -5.94 -12.95 -16.09
CA VAL A 35 -6.54 -12.73 -17.40
C VAL A 35 -7.87 -13.48 -17.50
N ALA A 36 -8.92 -12.84 -18.02
CA ALA A 36 -10.21 -13.48 -18.24
C ALA A 36 -10.06 -14.74 -19.13
N GLY A 37 -10.63 -15.86 -18.69
CA GLY A 37 -10.52 -17.15 -19.39
C GLY A 37 -9.57 -18.19 -18.77
N GLY A 38 -9.00 -17.91 -17.59
CA GLY A 38 -8.27 -18.87 -16.74
C GLY A 38 -6.88 -19.27 -17.24
N GLY A 39 -5.98 -19.61 -16.31
CA GLY A 39 -4.67 -20.22 -16.59
C GLY A 39 -3.53 -19.27 -17.00
N CYS A 40 -3.73 -17.95 -16.92
CA CYS A 40 -2.69 -16.96 -17.26
C CYS A 40 -2.82 -15.71 -16.39
N LEU A 41 -1.67 -15.13 -16.02
CA LEU A 41 -1.57 -13.86 -15.30
C LEU A 41 -0.71 -12.86 -16.11
N ALA A 42 -1.05 -11.57 -16.10
CA ALA A 42 -0.41 -10.55 -16.91
C ALA A 42 -0.07 -9.28 -16.13
N LYS A 43 1.09 -8.66 -16.41
CA LYS A 43 1.53 -7.38 -15.85
C LYS A 43 1.83 -6.40 -16.97
N ARG A 44 1.11 -5.27 -16.93
CA ARG A 44 1.13 -4.25 -17.98
C ARG A 44 2.20 -3.16 -17.78
N ASP A 45 2.65 -2.94 -16.55
CA ASP A 45 3.58 -1.86 -16.20
C ASP A 45 4.95 -2.39 -15.78
N LEU A 46 5.79 -2.78 -16.75
CA LEU A 46 7.22 -3.05 -16.51
C LEU A 46 8.12 -1.85 -16.84
N GLY A 47 7.54 -0.81 -17.43
CA GLY A 47 8.17 0.40 -17.98
C GLY A 47 7.26 0.95 -19.08
N ALA A 48 7.50 2.18 -19.57
CA ALA A 48 6.59 2.89 -20.49
C ALA A 48 6.24 2.13 -21.80
N VAL A 49 6.96 1.05 -22.13
CA VAL A 49 6.81 0.27 -23.37
C VAL A 49 7.05 -1.24 -23.17
N SER A 50 6.88 -1.81 -21.97
CA SER A 50 7.19 -3.24 -21.71
C SER A 50 6.06 -3.96 -20.97
N PHE A 51 5.70 -5.14 -21.48
CA PHE A 51 4.65 -6.00 -20.95
C PHE A 51 5.24 -7.36 -20.56
N ALA A 52 4.70 -8.01 -19.52
CA ALA A 52 4.97 -9.43 -19.30
C ALA A 52 3.68 -10.20 -19.09
N MET A 53 3.60 -11.36 -19.71
CA MET A 53 2.56 -12.34 -19.54
C MET A 53 3.18 -13.59 -18.93
N VAL A 54 2.77 -13.98 -17.74
CA VAL A 54 3.16 -15.29 -17.24
C VAL A 54 2.04 -16.26 -17.54
N MET A 55 2.38 -17.35 -18.22
CA MET A 55 1.43 -18.39 -18.56
C MET A 55 1.89 -19.68 -17.89
N CYS A 56 1.32 -19.93 -16.72
CA CYS A 56 1.68 -21.10 -15.93
C CYS A 56 1.13 -22.35 -16.62
N VAL A 57 2.02 -23.12 -17.26
CA VAL A 57 1.70 -24.40 -17.89
C VAL A 57 2.29 -25.49 -17.03
N ILE A 58 1.55 -25.86 -15.98
CA ILE A 58 2.01 -26.92 -15.08
C ILE A 58 1.69 -28.28 -15.71
N ALA A 59 2.71 -28.89 -16.27
CA ALA A 59 2.66 -30.25 -16.77
C ALA A 59 2.96 -31.23 -15.62
N ASN A 60 1.92 -31.61 -14.88
CA ASN A 60 2.00 -32.81 -14.05
C ASN A 60 0.81 -33.70 -14.42
N GLY A 61 1.08 -34.73 -15.22
CA GLY A 61 0.08 -35.69 -15.72
C GLY A 61 -0.66 -35.32 -17.02
N ASP A 62 -0.38 -34.18 -17.65
CA ASP A 62 -0.97 -33.80 -18.94
C ASP A 62 -0.22 -34.43 -20.12
N SER A 63 -0.93 -34.88 -21.15
CA SER A 63 -0.28 -35.43 -22.36
C SER A 63 0.47 -34.33 -23.12
N PRO A 64 1.58 -34.66 -23.81
CA PRO A 64 2.32 -33.71 -24.64
C PRO A 64 1.43 -32.91 -25.60
N ASP A 65 0.41 -33.54 -26.19
CA ASP A 65 -0.53 -32.89 -27.11
C ASP A 65 -1.38 -31.82 -26.43
N LYS A 66 -1.84 -32.08 -25.20
CA LYS A 66 -2.59 -31.11 -24.40
C LYS A 66 -1.73 -29.90 -24.05
N ILE A 67 -0.46 -30.11 -23.72
CA ILE A 67 0.51 -29.04 -23.43
C ILE A 67 0.76 -28.20 -24.69
N ILE A 68 0.99 -28.84 -25.83
CA ILE A 68 1.19 -28.17 -27.12
C ILE A 68 -0.05 -27.34 -27.49
N ASN A 69 -1.26 -27.87 -27.31
CA ASN A 69 -2.50 -27.14 -27.55
C ASN A 69 -2.63 -25.90 -26.64
N ASN A 70 -2.25 -26.02 -25.36
CA ASN A 70 -2.23 -24.87 -24.44
C ASN A 70 -1.22 -23.80 -24.87
N ILE A 71 -0.03 -24.19 -25.33
CA ILE A 71 0.98 -23.29 -25.89
C ILE A 71 0.48 -22.62 -27.18
N ASN A 72 -0.22 -23.35 -28.05
CA ASN A 72 -0.78 -22.74 -29.26
C ASN A 72 -1.89 -21.74 -28.93
N ASN A 73 -2.73 -22.05 -27.94
CA ASN A 73 -3.78 -21.16 -27.45
C ASN A 73 -3.25 -19.92 -26.72
N SER A 74 -2.11 -20.01 -26.02
CA SER A 74 -1.47 -18.84 -25.40
C SER A 74 -0.98 -17.85 -26.46
N LEU A 75 -0.35 -18.37 -27.51
CA LEU A 75 0.23 -17.58 -28.59
C LEU A 75 -0.85 -16.89 -29.44
N SER A 76 -1.99 -17.53 -29.66
CA SER A 76 -3.12 -16.90 -30.37
C SER A 76 -3.70 -15.72 -29.59
N ARG A 77 -3.81 -15.85 -28.25
CA ARG A 77 -4.20 -14.74 -27.36
C ARG A 77 -3.19 -13.59 -27.43
N VAL A 78 -1.89 -13.89 -27.41
CA VAL A 78 -0.84 -12.87 -27.55
C VAL A 78 -0.94 -12.13 -28.88
N ARG A 79 -1.17 -12.83 -30.00
CA ARG A 79 -1.39 -12.22 -31.31
C ARG A 79 -2.59 -11.27 -31.30
N SER A 80 -3.73 -11.71 -30.75
CA SER A 80 -4.92 -10.87 -30.64
C SER A 80 -4.68 -9.62 -29.78
N PHE A 81 -3.88 -9.76 -28.73
CA PHE A 81 -3.52 -8.66 -27.82
C PHE A 81 -2.55 -7.67 -28.47
N ALA A 82 -1.53 -8.15 -29.19
CA ALA A 82 -0.59 -7.34 -29.94
C ALA A 82 -1.28 -6.56 -31.07
N GLN A 83 -2.29 -7.15 -31.72
CA GLN A 83 -3.06 -6.50 -32.80
C GLN A 83 -4.07 -5.47 -32.29
N GLN A 84 -4.64 -5.64 -31.09
CA GLN A 84 -5.56 -4.66 -30.48
C GLN A 84 -4.85 -3.41 -29.94
N GLY A 85 -3.53 -3.47 -29.71
CA GLY A 85 -2.71 -2.34 -29.29
C GLY A 85 -2.36 -1.42 -30.46
N SER A 86 -3.32 -0.62 -30.96
CA SER A 86 -3.03 0.43 -31.93
C SER A 86 -2.01 1.41 -31.31
N ASN A 87 -0.82 1.52 -31.92
CA ASN A 87 0.27 2.50 -31.71
C ASN A 87 1.56 2.06 -31.00
N ASN A 88 1.70 0.84 -30.46
CA ASN A 88 2.96 0.42 -29.81
C ASN A 88 3.57 -0.85 -30.42
N HIS A 89 4.16 -0.72 -31.62
CA HIS A 89 4.97 -1.76 -32.26
C HIS A 89 6.30 -2.06 -31.52
N SER A 90 6.58 -1.33 -30.44
CA SER A 90 7.83 -1.39 -29.68
C SER A 90 7.70 -2.17 -28.36
N ALA A 91 6.55 -2.77 -28.08
CA ALA A 91 6.31 -3.44 -26.81
C ALA A 91 7.03 -4.80 -26.73
N THR A 92 7.97 -4.93 -25.79
CA THR A 92 8.57 -6.23 -25.45
C THR A 92 7.61 -7.03 -24.59
N MET A 93 7.43 -8.31 -24.90
CA MET A 93 6.54 -9.22 -24.18
C MET A 93 7.31 -10.47 -23.75
N SER A 94 7.25 -10.86 -22.49
CA SER A 94 7.77 -12.15 -22.05
C SER A 94 6.60 -13.11 -21.79
N ILE A 95 6.70 -14.35 -22.27
CA ILE A 95 5.79 -15.46 -21.95
C ILE A 95 6.57 -16.49 -21.14
N ILE A 96 6.22 -16.67 -19.88
CA ILE A 96 6.91 -17.62 -19.00
C ILE A 96 6.08 -18.89 -18.86
N TYR A 97 6.62 -20.02 -19.27
CA TYR A 97 6.12 -21.38 -19.03
C TYR A 97 6.85 -21.99 -17.84
N VAL A 98 6.12 -22.54 -16.88
CA VAL A 98 6.71 -23.07 -15.63
C VAL A 98 6.41 -24.55 -15.51
N PHE A 99 7.45 -25.38 -15.51
CA PHE A 99 7.35 -26.85 -15.45
C PHE A 99 7.88 -27.38 -14.12
N ASP A 100 7.29 -28.47 -13.64
CA ASP A 100 7.82 -29.19 -12.46
C ASP A 100 9.19 -29.83 -12.76
N ASN A 101 9.31 -30.49 -13.92
CA ASN A 101 10.57 -30.98 -14.49
C ASN A 101 10.52 -30.83 -16.02
N TYR A 102 11.22 -29.85 -16.58
CA TYR A 102 11.17 -29.60 -18.03
C TYR A 102 11.94 -30.65 -18.83
N ALA A 103 12.91 -31.33 -18.22
CA ALA A 103 13.70 -32.36 -18.90
C ALA A 103 12.84 -33.47 -19.50
N ASP A 104 11.74 -33.82 -18.84
CA ASP A 104 10.80 -34.87 -19.26
C ASP A 104 10.05 -34.53 -20.55
N PHE A 105 9.87 -33.23 -20.82
CA PHE A 105 9.08 -32.74 -21.96
C PHE A 105 9.93 -32.05 -23.04
N SER A 106 11.17 -31.68 -22.71
CA SER A 106 12.10 -30.97 -23.61
C SER A 106 12.24 -31.61 -24.99
N PRO A 107 12.34 -32.95 -25.16
CA PRO A 107 12.44 -33.57 -26.48
C PRO A 107 11.27 -33.24 -27.42
N PHE A 108 10.07 -33.09 -26.88
CA PHE A 108 8.84 -32.86 -27.64
C PHE A 108 8.51 -31.37 -27.76
N LEU A 109 8.75 -30.59 -26.69
CA LEU A 109 8.35 -29.18 -26.60
C LEU A 109 9.40 -28.22 -27.15
N ALA A 110 10.69 -28.51 -27.00
CA ALA A 110 11.74 -27.59 -27.43
C ALA A 110 11.69 -27.28 -28.95
N PRO A 111 11.44 -28.25 -29.85
CA PRO A 111 11.24 -27.96 -31.27
C PRO A 111 10.05 -27.02 -31.51
N VAL A 112 8.90 -27.30 -30.88
CA VAL A 112 7.67 -26.51 -31.01
C VAL A 112 7.89 -25.07 -30.52
N LEU A 113 8.49 -24.90 -29.35
CA LEU A 113 8.77 -23.57 -28.79
C LEU A 113 9.73 -22.78 -29.68
N ARG A 114 10.76 -23.42 -30.25
CA ARG A 114 11.68 -22.76 -31.19
C ARG A 114 11.00 -22.35 -32.49
N GLU A 115 10.15 -23.21 -33.05
CA GLU A 115 9.37 -22.88 -34.24
C GLU A 115 8.45 -21.68 -33.98
N ARG A 116 7.75 -21.68 -32.85
CA ARG A 116 6.87 -20.56 -32.46
C ARG A 116 7.62 -19.27 -32.18
N GLN A 117 8.79 -19.34 -31.53
CA GLN A 117 9.66 -18.19 -31.34
C GLN A 117 10.06 -17.59 -32.69
N LYS A 118 10.47 -18.44 -33.64
CA LYS A 118 10.83 -18.03 -34.99
C LYS A 118 9.67 -17.39 -35.75
N GLU A 119 8.46 -17.96 -35.68
CA GLU A 119 7.26 -17.37 -36.29
C GLU A 119 6.98 -15.96 -35.75
N MET A 120 7.09 -15.76 -34.43
CA MET A 120 6.87 -14.46 -33.80
C MET A 120 7.93 -13.44 -34.22
N ASP A 121 9.21 -13.84 -34.23
CA ASP A 121 10.30 -12.97 -34.66
C ASP A 121 10.16 -12.58 -36.15
N GLN A 122 9.72 -13.50 -37.02
CA GLN A 122 9.41 -13.22 -38.43
C GLN A 122 8.23 -12.25 -38.62
N GLN A 123 7.27 -12.26 -37.69
CA GLN A 123 6.14 -11.33 -37.66
C GLN A 123 6.51 -9.97 -37.04
N GLY A 124 7.77 -9.77 -36.65
CA GLY A 124 8.23 -8.54 -36.00
C GLY A 124 7.76 -8.39 -34.55
N LEU A 125 7.26 -9.45 -33.92
CA LEU A 125 6.80 -9.43 -32.54
C LEU A 125 7.99 -9.62 -31.59
N LEU A 126 8.21 -8.65 -30.70
CA LEU A 126 9.25 -8.72 -29.66
C LEU A 126 8.78 -9.58 -28.47
N VAL A 127 8.52 -10.87 -28.71
CA VAL A 127 8.03 -11.82 -27.70
C VAL A 127 9.15 -12.80 -27.31
N ASP A 128 9.47 -12.89 -26.03
CA ASP A 128 10.40 -13.87 -25.47
C ASP A 128 9.66 -15.01 -24.79
N LEU A 129 9.78 -16.22 -25.35
CA LEU A 129 9.36 -17.44 -24.67
C LEU A 129 10.44 -17.83 -23.66
N ILE A 130 10.03 -17.97 -22.40
CA ILE A 130 10.88 -18.36 -21.27
C ILE A 130 10.34 -19.66 -20.70
N VAL A 131 11.21 -20.63 -20.51
CA VAL A 131 10.91 -21.87 -19.80
C VAL A 131 11.58 -21.79 -18.43
N TYR A 132 10.80 -21.95 -17.36
CA TYR A 132 11.28 -22.10 -16.00
C TYR A 132 11.12 -23.55 -15.56
N ASP A 133 12.21 -24.19 -15.21
CA ASP A 133 12.23 -25.55 -14.69
C ASP A 133 12.36 -25.51 -13.16
N LEU A 134 11.30 -25.91 -12.46
CA LEU A 134 11.24 -25.89 -11.00
C LEU A 134 12.14 -26.94 -10.36
N PHE A 135 12.49 -28.02 -11.05
CA PHE A 135 13.36 -29.05 -10.48
C PHE A 135 14.79 -28.52 -10.23
N PRO A 136 15.52 -28.02 -11.24
CA PRO A 136 16.81 -27.36 -11.03
C PRO A 136 16.69 -25.90 -10.59
N GLY A 137 15.52 -25.27 -10.70
CA GLY A 137 15.31 -23.85 -10.40
C GLY A 137 15.97 -22.91 -11.39
N ILE A 138 16.00 -23.29 -12.67
CA ILE A 138 16.69 -22.58 -13.75
C ILE A 138 15.67 -22.14 -14.80
N PHE A 139 15.86 -20.95 -15.36
CA PHE A 139 15.09 -20.50 -16.52
C PHE A 139 15.96 -20.37 -17.77
N THR A 140 15.35 -20.62 -18.93
CA THR A 140 15.99 -20.51 -20.25
C THR A 140 15.10 -19.70 -21.19
N THR A 141 15.69 -18.75 -21.91
CA THR A 141 15.02 -18.00 -22.98
C THR A 141 15.16 -18.75 -24.30
N ILE A 142 14.06 -19.02 -25.00
CA ILE A 142 14.08 -19.72 -26.30
C ILE A 142 14.71 -18.85 -27.39
N SER A 143 14.52 -17.53 -27.34
CA SER A 143 15.13 -16.55 -28.26
C SER A 143 16.62 -16.31 -27.99
N GLY A 144 17.14 -16.70 -26.82
CA GLY A 144 18.46 -16.29 -26.33
C GLY A 144 18.57 -14.81 -25.91
N ARG A 145 17.50 -14.02 -26.01
CA ARG A 145 17.51 -12.60 -25.60
C ARG A 145 17.62 -12.45 -24.08
N LYS A 146 18.17 -11.30 -23.66
CA LYS A 146 18.24 -10.93 -22.23
C LYS A 146 16.84 -10.65 -21.71
N VAL A 147 16.44 -11.40 -20.69
CA VAL A 147 15.18 -11.20 -19.97
C VAL A 147 15.17 -9.84 -19.26
N HIS A 148 14.04 -9.14 -19.34
CA HIS A 148 13.79 -7.87 -18.64
C HIS A 148 14.02 -8.01 -17.13
N LYS A 149 14.63 -7.00 -16.49
CA LYS A 149 15.04 -7.04 -15.07
C LYS A 149 13.91 -7.53 -14.16
N THR A 150 12.73 -6.93 -14.25
CA THR A 150 11.60 -7.31 -13.39
C THR A 150 11.12 -8.75 -13.59
N VAL A 151 11.21 -9.27 -14.82
CA VAL A 151 10.86 -10.67 -15.10
C VAL A 151 11.90 -11.58 -14.46
N ARG A 152 13.20 -11.24 -14.60
CA ARG A 152 14.29 -11.95 -13.92
C ARG A 152 14.13 -11.94 -12.40
N ASP A 153 13.89 -10.79 -11.79
CA ASP A 153 13.68 -10.68 -10.33
C ASP A 153 12.51 -11.58 -9.89
N THR A 154 11.43 -11.59 -10.67
CA THR A 154 10.28 -12.48 -10.44
C THR A 154 10.66 -13.96 -10.50
N LEU A 155 11.54 -14.36 -11.43
CA LEU A 155 12.01 -15.74 -11.58
C LEU A 155 13.02 -16.15 -10.49
N GLU A 156 13.77 -15.22 -9.92
CA GLU A 156 14.64 -15.47 -8.76
C GLU A 156 13.84 -15.63 -7.46
N ASP A 157 12.73 -14.91 -7.27
CA ASP A 157 11.85 -15.05 -6.09
C ASP A 157 11.23 -16.45 -5.93
N VAL A 158 11.22 -17.23 -7.02
CA VAL A 158 10.70 -18.60 -7.14
C VAL A 158 11.72 -19.64 -6.76
N ARG A 159 12.99 -19.32 -6.98
CA ARG A 159 14.11 -20.24 -6.84
C ARG A 159 14.17 -20.93 -5.48
N PRO A 160 13.78 -20.29 -4.35
CA PRO A 160 13.70 -20.97 -3.05
C PRO A 160 12.74 -22.16 -3.00
N TYR A 161 11.84 -22.30 -3.97
CA TYR A 161 10.90 -23.42 -4.07
C TYR A 161 11.35 -24.53 -5.03
N ALA A 162 12.53 -24.37 -5.62
CA ALA A 162 13.11 -25.34 -6.54
C ALA A 162 13.49 -26.63 -5.81
N GLY A 163 13.35 -27.76 -6.49
CA GLY A 163 13.65 -29.09 -5.95
C GLY A 163 12.68 -29.61 -4.87
N MET A 164 11.76 -28.78 -4.35
CA MET A 164 10.66 -29.23 -3.50
C MET A 164 9.70 -30.10 -4.32
N ASP A 165 9.17 -31.17 -3.75
CA ASP A 165 8.07 -31.90 -4.38
C ASP A 165 6.80 -31.04 -4.44
N THR A 166 5.89 -31.38 -5.34
CA THR A 166 4.66 -30.61 -5.61
C THR A 166 3.82 -30.39 -4.36
N TYR A 167 3.74 -31.38 -3.47
CA TYR A 167 2.93 -31.30 -2.25
C TYR A 167 3.55 -30.36 -1.21
N THR A 168 4.84 -30.55 -0.90
CA THR A 168 5.57 -29.67 0.03
C THR A 168 5.56 -28.22 -0.46
N ARG A 169 5.76 -28.02 -1.76
CA ARG A 169 5.69 -26.69 -2.38
C ARG A 169 4.31 -26.07 -2.19
N ALA A 170 3.24 -26.82 -2.45
CA ALA A 170 1.87 -26.34 -2.29
C ALA A 170 1.57 -25.92 -0.83
N GLN A 171 2.02 -26.68 0.16
CA GLN A 171 1.85 -26.35 1.56
C GLN A 171 2.55 -25.03 1.95
N VAL A 172 3.82 -24.87 1.57
CA VAL A 172 4.59 -23.65 1.84
C VAL A 172 3.94 -22.42 1.20
N LEU A 173 3.46 -22.57 -0.03
CA LEU A 173 2.78 -21.48 -0.76
C LEU A 173 1.43 -21.11 -0.13
N GLU A 174 0.62 -22.09 0.26
CA GLU A 174 -0.66 -21.83 0.92
C GLU A 174 -0.43 -21.22 2.32
N GLN A 175 0.58 -21.65 3.07
CA GLN A 175 0.94 -21.02 4.34
C GLN A 175 1.31 -19.54 4.14
N LYS A 176 2.20 -19.23 3.18
CA LYS A 176 2.53 -17.84 2.83
C LYS A 176 1.31 -17.04 2.40
N ARG A 177 0.38 -17.66 1.67
CA ARG A 177 -0.89 -17.04 1.25
C ARG A 177 -1.77 -16.69 2.46
N GLN A 178 -1.91 -17.61 3.41
CA GLN A 178 -2.71 -17.39 4.62
C GLN A 178 -2.09 -16.31 5.51
N GLN A 179 -0.78 -16.36 5.77
CA GLN A 179 -0.05 -15.31 6.50
C GLN A 179 -0.32 -13.92 5.91
N ARG A 180 -0.21 -13.81 4.58
CA ARG A 180 -0.49 -12.55 3.87
C ARG A 180 -1.94 -12.13 3.96
N LYS A 181 -2.89 -13.05 3.77
CA LYS A 181 -4.32 -12.74 3.93
C LYS A 181 -4.60 -12.18 5.33
N THR A 182 -4.02 -12.75 6.37
CA THR A 182 -4.19 -12.27 7.75
C THR A 182 -3.59 -10.88 7.95
N VAL A 183 -2.36 -10.64 7.50
CA VAL A 183 -1.73 -9.31 7.51
C VAL A 183 -2.57 -8.29 6.75
N TYR A 184 -3.05 -8.64 5.56
CA TYR A 184 -3.85 -7.76 4.72
C TYR A 184 -5.25 -7.50 5.29
N GLN A 185 -5.89 -8.50 5.89
CA GLN A 185 -7.21 -8.36 6.53
C GLN A 185 -7.14 -7.45 7.76
N GLN A 186 -6.08 -7.51 8.55
CA GLN A 186 -5.87 -6.61 9.69
C GLN A 186 -5.48 -5.17 9.31
N LEU A 187 -5.14 -4.93 8.04
CA LEU A 187 -4.78 -3.62 7.50
C LEU A 187 -5.85 -3.03 6.57
N ARG A 188 -6.98 -3.72 6.41
CA ARG A 188 -8.16 -3.24 5.68
C ARG A 188 -8.79 -2.02 6.37
N PRO A 189 -9.57 -1.23 5.62
CA PRO A 189 -10.36 -0.18 6.23
C PRO A 189 -11.26 -0.74 7.34
N ILE A 190 -11.17 -0.17 8.52
CA ILE A 190 -12.02 -0.48 9.67
C ILE A 190 -13.42 0.04 9.37
N ARG A 191 -14.40 -0.87 9.39
CA ARG A 191 -15.81 -0.49 9.37
C ARG A 191 -16.19 -0.06 10.79
N HIS A 192 -16.36 1.24 10.97
CA HIS A 192 -16.88 1.80 12.21
C HIS A 192 -18.40 1.62 12.25
N THR A 193 -18.89 0.84 13.20
CA THR A 193 -20.33 0.62 13.44
C THR A 193 -20.85 1.43 14.63
N ASN A 194 -19.96 2.06 15.38
CA ASN A 194 -20.27 2.84 16.56
C ASN A 194 -20.82 4.23 16.16
N PRO A 195 -21.92 4.74 16.78
CA PRO A 195 -22.36 6.12 16.60
C PRO A 195 -21.32 7.17 17.02
N PHE A 196 -20.39 6.83 17.93
CA PHE A 196 -19.33 7.74 18.35
C PHE A 196 -18.31 7.95 17.22
N ASN A 197 -18.11 9.21 16.81
CA ASN A 197 -17.12 9.60 15.81
C ASN A 197 -16.18 10.67 16.40
N PRO A 198 -14.91 10.36 16.69
CA PRO A 198 -14.00 11.29 17.34
C PRO A 198 -13.73 12.55 16.51
N VAL A 199 -13.83 12.47 15.18
CA VAL A 199 -13.71 13.65 14.30
C VAL A 199 -14.80 14.67 14.61
N TRP A 200 -16.06 14.22 14.67
CA TRP A 200 -17.19 15.10 15.00
C TRP A 200 -17.13 15.62 16.44
N ILE A 201 -16.69 14.79 17.38
CA ILE A 201 -16.51 15.21 18.78
C ILE A 201 -15.49 16.36 18.86
N LEU A 202 -14.32 16.21 18.22
CA LEU A 202 -13.31 17.26 18.18
C LEU A 202 -13.83 18.53 17.50
N ILE A 203 -14.59 18.40 16.41
CA ILE A 203 -15.19 19.56 15.73
C ILE A 203 -16.16 20.29 16.66
N ILE A 204 -17.06 19.55 17.32
CA ILE A 204 -18.02 20.13 18.27
C ILE A 204 -17.28 20.84 19.41
N ILE A 205 -16.21 20.26 19.95
CA ILE A 205 -15.40 20.87 21.01
C ILE A 205 -14.80 22.20 20.53
N ASN A 206 -14.12 22.21 19.37
CA ASN A 206 -13.48 23.42 18.83
C ASN A 206 -14.50 24.52 18.54
N VAL A 207 -15.64 24.17 17.92
CA VAL A 207 -16.72 25.11 17.62
C VAL A 207 -17.33 25.65 18.92
N SER A 208 -17.54 24.80 19.93
CA SER A 208 -18.11 25.21 21.22
C SER A 208 -17.19 26.17 21.97
N ILE A 209 -15.88 25.88 21.99
CA ILE A 209 -14.87 26.75 22.62
C ILE A 209 -14.82 28.10 21.90
N PHE A 210 -14.87 28.11 20.57
CA PHE A 210 -14.88 29.35 19.79
C PHE A 210 -16.13 30.20 20.04
N ILE A 211 -17.32 29.58 20.06
CA ILE A 211 -18.58 30.27 20.39
C ILE A 211 -18.53 30.83 21.81
N LEU A 212 -18.01 30.04 22.76
CA LEU A 212 -17.87 30.48 24.14
C LEU A 212 -16.92 31.69 24.24
N ASP A 213 -15.79 31.68 23.53
CA ASP A 213 -14.86 32.81 23.52
C ASP A 213 -15.53 34.08 22.96
N ILE A 214 -16.35 33.97 21.91
CA ILE A 214 -17.13 35.10 21.37
C ILE A 214 -18.10 35.65 22.43
N ILE A 215 -18.86 34.79 23.11
CA ILE A 215 -19.84 35.20 24.12
C ILE A 215 -19.14 35.90 25.28
N LEU A 216 -18.04 35.33 25.78
CA LEU A 216 -17.28 35.92 26.87
C LEU A 216 -16.59 37.22 26.43
N SER A 217 -16.13 37.29 25.19
CA SER A 217 -15.53 38.51 24.64
C SER A 217 -16.52 39.67 24.59
N ALA A 218 -17.74 39.41 24.14
CA ALA A 218 -18.82 40.40 24.15
C ALA A 218 -19.18 40.86 25.58
N ARG A 219 -19.06 39.97 26.57
CA ARG A 219 -19.37 40.28 27.98
C ARG A 219 -18.29 41.09 28.68
N TYR A 220 -17.02 40.79 28.44
CA TYR A 220 -15.89 41.32 29.22
C TYR A 220 -15.04 42.36 28.47
N GLY A 221 -15.22 42.54 27.16
CA GLY A 221 -14.50 43.54 26.37
C GLY A 221 -13.08 43.16 25.95
N TYR A 222 -12.66 41.92 26.21
CA TYR A 222 -11.40 41.30 25.76
C TYR A 222 -11.63 39.80 25.55
N LYS A 223 -10.68 39.04 24.99
CA LYS A 223 -10.82 37.58 24.76
C LYS A 223 -10.27 36.75 25.93
N PRO A 224 -11.09 36.34 26.92
CA PRO A 224 -10.57 35.68 28.12
C PRO A 224 -10.07 34.26 27.87
N LEU A 225 -10.68 33.47 26.98
CA LEU A 225 -10.20 32.12 26.73
C LEU A 225 -8.90 32.16 25.93
N GLU A 226 -8.80 33.08 24.97
CA GLU A 226 -7.54 33.34 24.27
C GLU A 226 -6.45 33.77 25.26
N ALA A 227 -6.71 34.77 26.11
CA ALA A 227 -5.73 35.23 27.11
C ALA A 227 -5.25 34.11 28.07
N PHE A 228 -6.15 33.21 28.47
CA PHE A 228 -5.83 32.12 29.39
C PHE A 228 -5.16 30.91 28.71
N GLY A 229 -5.51 30.61 27.46
CA GLY A 229 -5.13 29.37 26.79
C GLY A 229 -4.16 29.51 25.62
N ILE A 230 -3.91 30.73 25.11
CA ILE A 230 -3.00 30.93 23.99
C ILE A 230 -1.59 30.47 24.36
N GLN A 231 -0.89 29.88 23.38
CA GLN A 231 0.48 29.47 23.56
C GLN A 231 1.35 30.72 23.63
N ASN A 232 1.82 31.02 24.84
CA ASN A 232 2.70 32.13 25.16
C ASN A 232 3.94 31.56 25.86
N THR A 233 5.08 31.64 25.18
CA THR A 233 6.35 31.06 25.64
C THR A 233 6.78 31.59 27.01
N THR A 234 6.63 32.89 27.26
CA THR A 234 6.96 33.51 28.56
C THR A 234 6.12 32.92 29.68
N LEU A 235 4.80 32.87 29.50
CA LEU A 235 3.88 32.34 30.53
C LEU A 235 4.08 30.84 30.76
N ILE A 236 4.42 30.08 29.71
CA ILE A 236 4.75 28.65 29.84
C ILE A 236 6.01 28.47 30.70
N ILE A 237 7.04 29.30 30.51
CA ILE A 237 8.26 29.27 31.35
C ILE A 237 7.94 29.62 32.80
N GLU A 238 6.98 30.53 33.02
CA GLU A 238 6.51 30.93 34.36
C GLU A 238 5.61 29.90 35.05
N GLY A 239 5.17 28.85 34.34
CA GLY A 239 4.43 27.72 34.92
C GLY A 239 3.10 27.39 34.27
N ASP A 240 2.62 28.19 33.31
CA ASP A 240 1.34 27.97 32.62
C ASP A 240 1.42 26.86 31.56
N VAL A 241 1.89 25.67 31.94
CA VAL A 241 2.17 24.55 31.01
C VAL A 241 0.93 24.03 30.29
N TRP A 242 -0.27 24.29 30.81
CA TRP A 242 -1.53 23.92 30.14
C TRP A 242 -1.72 24.64 28.79
N ARG A 243 -1.03 25.76 28.57
CA ARG A 243 -1.06 26.51 27.30
C ARG A 243 -0.52 25.69 26.12
N LEU A 244 0.34 24.71 26.37
CA LEU A 244 0.80 23.76 25.34
C LEU A 244 -0.34 22.87 24.83
N PHE A 245 -1.36 22.59 25.64
CA PHE A 245 -2.48 21.74 25.26
C PHE A 245 -3.73 22.53 24.89
N THR A 246 -4.05 23.55 25.67
CA THR A 246 -5.28 24.35 25.49
C THR A 246 -5.26 25.21 24.22
N SER A 247 -4.08 25.68 23.81
CA SER A 247 -3.91 26.44 22.55
C SER A 247 -4.36 25.67 21.31
N MET A 248 -4.31 24.34 21.35
CA MET A 248 -4.77 23.47 20.25
C MET A 248 -6.27 23.62 19.93
N PHE A 249 -7.06 24.20 20.84
CA PHE A 249 -8.51 24.33 20.70
C PHE A 249 -8.99 25.78 20.48
N LEU A 250 -8.07 26.74 20.52
CA LEU A 250 -8.37 28.16 20.30
C LEU A 250 -8.21 28.52 18.83
N HIS A 251 -9.00 29.48 18.34
CA HIS A 251 -8.96 29.93 16.95
C HIS A 251 -9.06 31.46 16.90
N ALA A 252 -8.24 32.11 16.08
CA ALA A 252 -8.14 33.57 16.02
C ALA A 252 -9.40 34.22 15.43
N ASP A 253 -9.99 33.56 14.44
CA ASP A 253 -11.12 34.04 13.65
C ASP A 253 -11.91 32.87 13.01
N ILE A 254 -13.03 33.21 12.38
CA ILE A 254 -13.96 32.25 11.76
C ILE A 254 -13.31 31.50 10.59
N ALA A 255 -12.49 32.17 9.77
CA ALA A 255 -11.86 31.54 8.62
C ALA A 255 -10.80 30.53 9.06
N HIS A 256 -10.02 30.87 10.10
CA HIS A 256 -9.06 29.93 10.71
C HIS A 256 -9.78 28.71 11.31
N LEU A 257 -10.87 28.90 12.05
CA LEU A 257 -11.69 27.78 12.54
C LEU A 257 -12.24 26.93 11.40
N ALA A 258 -12.89 27.55 10.41
CA ALA A 258 -13.50 26.84 9.29
C ALA A 258 -12.47 26.02 8.51
N GLY A 259 -11.29 26.60 8.22
CA GLY A 259 -10.19 25.91 7.55
C GLY A 259 -9.74 24.67 8.31
N ASN A 260 -9.54 24.78 9.64
CA ASN A 260 -9.15 23.66 10.48
C ASN A 260 -10.24 22.59 10.54
N MET A 261 -11.52 22.96 10.70
CA MET A 261 -12.60 21.98 10.79
C MET A 261 -12.82 21.23 9.46
N ILE A 262 -12.71 21.93 8.33
CA ILE A 262 -12.75 21.29 7.00
C ILE A 262 -11.57 20.32 6.84
N ALA A 263 -10.35 20.75 7.17
CA ALA A 263 -9.18 19.89 7.09
C ALA A 263 -9.28 18.67 8.01
N LEU A 264 -9.80 18.85 9.24
CA LEU A 264 -10.05 17.78 10.20
C LEU A 264 -11.13 16.80 9.69
N LEU A 265 -12.19 17.27 9.04
CA LEU A 265 -13.20 16.39 8.42
C LEU A 265 -12.59 15.49 7.35
N TYR A 266 -11.80 16.07 6.44
CA TYR A 266 -11.21 15.31 5.34
C TYR A 266 -10.08 14.37 5.83
N LEU A 267 -9.05 14.91 6.49
CA LEU A 267 -7.92 14.11 6.95
C LEU A 267 -8.34 13.14 8.04
N GLY A 268 -9.17 13.59 8.98
CA GLY A 268 -9.68 12.73 10.05
C GLY A 268 -10.56 11.62 9.52
N GLY A 269 -11.42 11.90 8.54
CA GLY A 269 -12.21 10.88 7.84
C GLY A 269 -11.36 9.82 7.14
N VAL A 270 -10.23 10.22 6.53
CA VAL A 270 -9.30 9.28 5.89
C VAL A 270 -8.54 8.46 6.93
N VAL A 271 -7.96 9.09 7.95
CA VAL A 271 -7.19 8.39 8.98
C VAL A 271 -8.09 7.42 9.75
N ARG A 272 -9.30 7.84 10.13
CA ARG A 272 -10.27 6.99 10.85
C ARG A 272 -10.60 5.71 10.08
N ARG A 273 -10.56 5.69 8.74
CA ARG A 273 -10.76 4.45 7.98
C ARG A 273 -9.73 3.37 8.32
N TYR A 274 -8.58 3.68 8.91
CA TYR A 274 -7.50 2.70 9.12
C TYR A 274 -7.01 2.58 10.57
N TYR A 275 -7.55 3.41 11.45
CA TYR A 275 -7.23 3.44 12.88
C TYR A 275 -8.52 3.40 13.68
N THR A 276 -8.48 2.71 14.82
CA THR A 276 -9.58 2.67 15.77
C THR A 276 -9.83 4.07 16.35
N ASP A 277 -10.99 4.29 16.97
CA ASP A 277 -11.33 5.61 17.53
C ASP A 277 -10.32 6.04 18.60
N LEU A 278 -9.82 5.12 19.44
CA LEU A 278 -8.80 5.40 20.44
C LEU A 278 -7.45 5.77 19.80
N GLU A 279 -7.00 5.01 18.80
CA GLU A 279 -5.74 5.29 18.10
C GLU A 279 -5.81 6.64 17.37
N PHE A 280 -6.96 6.97 16.77
CA PHE A 280 -7.18 8.28 16.16
C PHE A 280 -7.03 9.40 17.18
N MET A 281 -7.65 9.27 18.37
CA MET A 281 -7.54 10.28 19.43
C MET A 281 -6.10 10.43 19.92
N ILE A 282 -5.37 9.33 20.11
CA ILE A 282 -3.95 9.35 20.48
C ILE A 282 -3.13 10.08 19.41
N ILE A 283 -3.31 9.72 18.14
CA ILE A 283 -2.60 10.37 17.02
C ILE A 283 -2.87 11.88 17.04
N TYR A 284 -4.14 12.30 17.11
CA TYR A 284 -4.51 13.71 17.04
C TYR A 284 -3.94 14.50 18.23
N LEU A 285 -4.21 14.05 19.46
CA LEU A 285 -3.82 14.77 20.67
C LEU A 285 -2.30 14.80 20.85
N CYS A 286 -1.62 13.67 20.66
CA CYS A 286 -0.17 13.63 20.78
C CYS A 286 0.50 14.47 19.69
N SER A 287 0.02 14.42 18.43
CA SER A 287 0.60 15.24 17.37
C SER A 287 0.45 16.73 17.64
N GLY A 288 -0.73 17.16 18.11
CA GLY A 288 -0.92 18.56 18.49
C GLY A 288 0.01 18.98 19.62
N LEU A 289 0.11 18.17 20.68
CA LEU A 289 0.98 18.46 21.81
C LEU A 289 2.46 18.52 21.42
N PHE A 290 2.94 17.59 20.60
CA PHE A 290 4.31 17.63 20.08
C PHE A 290 4.54 18.83 19.16
N GLY A 291 3.55 19.23 18.37
CA GLY A 291 3.57 20.49 17.61
C GLY A 291 3.75 21.69 18.54
N SER A 292 2.91 21.82 19.56
CA SER A 292 3.00 22.88 20.56
C SER A 292 4.33 22.88 21.30
N ILE A 293 4.88 21.72 21.65
CA ILE A 293 6.21 21.60 22.27
C ILE A 293 7.30 22.10 21.31
N LEU A 294 7.27 21.69 20.03
CA LEU A 294 8.27 22.14 19.06
C LEU A 294 8.16 23.65 18.83
N SER A 295 6.94 24.16 18.71
CA SER A 295 6.66 25.59 18.65
C SER A 295 7.20 26.32 19.89
N PHE A 296 6.99 25.81 21.10
CA PHE A 296 7.51 26.42 22.33
C PHE A 296 9.04 26.61 22.31
N PHE A 297 9.80 25.65 21.77
CA PHE A 297 11.26 25.76 21.72
C PHE A 297 11.78 26.74 20.66
N PHE A 298 11.05 26.93 19.56
CA PHE A 298 11.55 27.66 18.39
C PHE A 298 10.79 28.98 18.10
N LEU A 299 9.58 29.13 18.62
CA LEU A 299 8.75 30.33 18.51
C LEU A 299 8.92 31.19 19.77
N THR A 300 9.96 32.02 19.78
CA THR A 300 10.37 32.77 20.98
C THR A 300 9.68 34.12 21.16
N ASN A 301 9.18 34.74 20.09
CA ASN A 301 8.61 36.10 20.11
C ASN A 301 7.23 36.20 19.45
N SER A 302 6.42 35.13 19.50
CA SER A 302 5.09 35.11 18.89
C SER A 302 4.16 34.17 19.65
N PHE A 303 2.85 34.38 19.43
CA PHE A 303 1.82 33.51 19.98
C PHE A 303 1.39 32.46 18.97
N SER A 304 0.96 31.30 19.46
CA SER A 304 0.38 30.24 18.64
C SER A 304 -0.94 29.75 19.20
N LEU A 305 -1.86 29.40 18.31
CA LEU A 305 -3.13 28.77 18.61
C LEU A 305 -3.65 28.02 17.39
N GLY A 306 -4.52 27.04 17.61
CA GLY A 306 -5.21 26.33 16.55
C GLY A 306 -4.97 24.83 16.55
N ALA A 307 -5.95 24.12 16.00
CA ALA A 307 -5.90 22.67 15.80
C ALA A 307 -4.90 22.23 14.72
N SER A 308 -4.30 23.17 13.99
CA SER A 308 -3.54 22.93 12.77
C SER A 308 -2.33 22.00 12.97
N GLY A 309 -1.61 22.08 14.09
CA GLY A 309 -0.52 21.14 14.42
C GLY A 309 -1.00 19.68 14.53
N ALA A 310 -2.12 19.45 15.21
CA ALA A 310 -2.74 18.12 15.31
C ALA A 310 -3.23 17.60 13.95
N ILE A 311 -3.82 18.48 13.14
CA ILE A 311 -4.27 18.17 11.78
C ILE A 311 -3.09 17.84 10.87
N MET A 312 -1.96 18.56 10.98
CA MET A 312 -0.73 18.22 10.26
C MET A 312 -0.18 16.86 10.68
N GLY A 313 -0.37 16.45 11.94
CA GLY A 313 -0.13 15.08 12.37
C GLY A 313 -0.94 14.04 11.61
N LEU A 314 -2.24 14.28 11.39
CA LEU A 314 -3.06 13.42 10.52
C LEU A 314 -2.52 13.39 9.08
N GLY A 315 -1.99 14.52 8.59
CA GLY A 315 -1.24 14.60 7.34
C GLY A 315 0.02 13.72 7.34
N GLY A 316 0.79 13.72 8.42
CA GLY A 316 1.95 12.84 8.62
C GLY A 316 1.58 11.36 8.55
N VAL A 317 0.45 10.98 9.16
CA VAL A 317 -0.10 9.62 9.05
C VAL A 317 -0.46 9.28 7.61
N LEU A 318 -1.11 10.20 6.88
CA LEU A 318 -1.47 10.01 5.48
C LEU A 318 -0.23 9.74 4.62
N ILE A 319 0.80 10.58 4.75
CA ILE A 319 2.06 10.44 4.00
C ILE A 319 2.75 9.13 4.36
N TYR A 320 2.82 8.77 5.64
CA TYR A 320 3.38 7.49 6.06
C TYR A 320 2.68 6.32 5.36
N ARG A 321 1.35 6.28 5.40
CA ARG A 321 0.57 5.22 4.74
C ARG A 321 0.76 5.20 3.23
N MET A 322 0.90 6.37 2.61
CA MET A 322 1.04 6.51 1.15
C MET A 322 2.34 5.92 0.61
N PHE A 323 3.40 5.86 1.42
CA PHE A 323 4.71 5.36 0.99
C PHE A 323 5.15 4.07 1.69
N PHE A 324 4.80 3.89 2.96
CA PHE A 324 5.32 2.83 3.81
C PHE A 324 4.24 1.90 4.39
N GLY A 325 2.97 2.27 4.26
CA GLY A 325 1.85 1.43 4.68
C GLY A 325 1.66 0.20 3.80
N ALA A 326 1.02 -0.85 4.34
CA ALA A 326 0.58 -1.95 3.50
C ALA A 326 -0.40 -1.44 2.44
N HIS A 327 -0.30 -2.01 1.23
CA HIS A 327 -1.05 -1.57 0.05
C HIS A 327 -0.81 -0.11 -0.37
N ALA A 328 0.34 0.50 -0.05
CA ALA A 328 0.69 1.87 -0.44
C ALA A 328 0.35 2.21 -1.90
N LYS A 329 0.62 1.28 -2.83
CA LYS A 329 0.29 1.43 -4.26
C LYS A 329 -1.23 1.54 -4.51
N SER A 330 -2.02 0.63 -3.96
CA SER A 330 -3.48 0.66 -4.09
C SER A 330 -4.08 1.85 -3.33
N PHE A 331 -3.54 2.20 -2.18
CA PHE A 331 -3.93 3.38 -1.41
C PHE A 331 -3.72 4.68 -2.21
N ARG A 332 -2.57 4.83 -2.89
CA ARG A 332 -2.33 5.96 -3.82
C ARG A 332 -3.32 6.04 -4.97
N GLN A 333 -3.84 4.89 -5.40
CA GLN A 333 -4.77 4.77 -6.53
C GLN A 333 -6.25 4.86 -6.10
N THR A 334 -6.55 4.86 -4.79
CA THR A 334 -7.91 4.80 -4.26
C THR A 334 -8.26 6.10 -3.56
N GLY A 335 -9.25 6.84 -4.06
CA GLY A 335 -9.62 8.16 -3.54
C GLY A 335 -8.55 9.20 -3.84
N ASN A 336 -8.90 10.48 -3.97
CA ASN A 336 -7.98 11.57 -4.34
C ASN A 336 -6.94 11.89 -3.23
N TYR A 337 -6.36 10.89 -2.56
CA TYR A 337 -5.38 11.01 -1.50
C TYR A 337 -4.06 11.61 -1.98
N LEU A 338 -3.73 11.49 -3.27
CA LEU A 338 -2.57 12.18 -3.84
C LEU A 338 -2.77 13.71 -3.81
N MET A 339 -3.97 14.18 -4.14
CA MET A 339 -4.33 15.60 -4.03
C MET A 339 -4.33 16.05 -2.56
N LEU A 340 -4.85 15.22 -1.65
CA LEU A 340 -4.83 15.51 -0.22
C LEU A 340 -3.39 15.57 0.34
N ALA A 341 -2.52 14.65 -0.09
CA ALA A 341 -1.10 14.65 0.24
C ALA A 341 -0.41 15.91 -0.30
N PHE A 342 -0.72 16.31 -1.54
CA PHE A 342 -0.23 17.58 -2.09
C PHE A 342 -0.69 18.77 -1.24
N MET A 343 -1.95 18.82 -0.81
CA MET A 343 -2.45 19.90 0.06
C MET A 343 -1.75 19.92 1.42
N VAL A 344 -1.46 18.76 2.03
CA VAL A 344 -0.69 18.68 3.28
C VAL A 344 0.70 19.26 3.09
N VAL A 345 1.40 18.81 2.05
CA VAL A 345 2.75 19.29 1.72
C VAL A 345 2.73 20.79 1.42
N TYR A 346 1.77 21.24 0.60
CA TYR A 346 1.61 22.65 0.29
C TYR A 346 1.42 23.50 1.56
N ASN A 347 0.50 23.12 2.45
CA ASN A 347 0.26 23.87 3.69
C ASN A 347 1.50 23.89 4.60
N LEU A 348 2.27 22.81 4.66
CA LEU A 348 3.51 22.73 5.45
C LEU A 348 4.58 23.72 4.98
N PHE A 349 4.66 23.96 3.66
CA PHE A 349 5.63 24.90 3.08
C PHE A 349 5.07 26.31 2.90
N TYR A 350 3.75 26.46 2.74
CA TYR A 350 3.08 27.74 2.54
C TYR A 350 3.33 28.70 3.71
N GLY A 351 3.33 28.18 4.94
CA GLY A 351 3.61 29.01 6.11
C GLY A 351 5.05 29.52 6.18
N LEU A 352 6.00 28.99 5.41
CA LEU A 352 7.36 29.57 5.33
C LEU A 352 7.36 30.94 4.64
N ILE A 353 6.33 31.24 3.85
CA ILE A 353 6.19 32.47 3.06
C ILE A 353 5.13 33.39 3.68
N GLN A 354 4.13 32.83 4.36
CA GLN A 354 3.02 33.56 4.95
C GLN A 354 3.27 33.90 6.42
N THR A 355 3.13 35.18 6.79
CA THR A 355 3.20 35.62 8.19
C THR A 355 1.96 35.18 8.98
N GLY A 356 2.14 34.91 10.28
CA GLY A 356 1.06 34.47 11.18
C GLY A 356 0.81 32.96 11.18
N ILE A 357 1.65 32.16 10.51
CA ILE A 357 1.57 30.69 10.53
C ILE A 357 2.70 30.11 11.38
N ASP A 358 2.34 29.28 12.36
CA ASP A 358 3.29 28.55 13.19
C ASP A 358 3.77 27.27 12.49
N ASN A 359 4.81 27.41 11.67
CA ASN A 359 5.39 26.26 10.98
C ASN A 359 6.07 25.27 11.92
N TYR A 360 6.65 25.72 13.04
CA TYR A 360 7.26 24.81 14.00
C TYR A 360 6.20 23.89 14.59
N GLY A 361 5.03 24.43 14.91
CA GLY A 361 3.85 23.65 15.27
C GLY A 361 3.45 22.64 14.18
N HIS A 362 3.43 23.07 12.93
CA HIS A 362 3.07 22.19 11.79
C HIS A 362 4.08 21.07 11.55
N PHE A 363 5.38 21.38 11.51
CA PHE A 363 6.44 20.39 11.34
C PHE A 363 6.49 19.41 12.51
N GLY A 364 6.34 19.90 13.75
CA GLY A 364 6.32 19.07 14.95
C GLY A 364 5.13 18.12 14.95
N GLY A 365 3.94 18.63 14.63
CA GLY A 365 2.74 17.82 14.50
C GLY A 365 2.85 16.78 13.39
N PHE A 366 3.25 17.18 12.18
CA PHE A 366 3.46 16.29 11.05
C PHE A 366 4.45 15.15 11.39
N GLY A 367 5.61 15.50 11.96
CA GLY A 367 6.65 14.55 12.32
C GLY A 367 6.16 13.55 13.38
N ALA A 368 5.45 14.04 14.42
CA ALA A 368 4.87 13.19 15.45
C ALA A 368 3.85 12.21 14.87
N GLY A 369 2.91 12.68 14.05
CA GLY A 369 1.90 11.82 13.43
C GLY A 369 2.52 10.77 12.50
N PHE A 370 3.51 11.15 11.69
CA PHE A 370 4.27 10.21 10.86
C PHE A 370 4.95 9.13 11.70
N PHE A 371 5.62 9.52 12.79
CA PHE A 371 6.34 8.61 13.67
C PHE A 371 5.40 7.67 14.44
N ILE A 372 4.26 8.17 14.94
CA ILE A 372 3.23 7.35 15.60
C ILE A 372 2.68 6.31 14.62
N ALA A 373 2.40 6.70 13.37
CA ALA A 373 1.95 5.77 12.34
C ALA A 373 2.99 4.67 12.05
N PHE A 374 4.27 5.03 12.01
CA PHE A 374 5.37 4.08 11.89
C PHE A 374 5.41 3.07 13.03
N LEU A 375 5.33 3.56 14.27
CA LEU A 375 5.38 2.72 15.46
C LEU A 375 4.18 1.75 15.52
N MET A 376 2.97 2.27 15.27
CA MET A 376 1.76 1.44 15.23
C MET A 376 1.84 0.36 14.14
N TYR A 377 2.35 0.69 12.96
CA TYR A 377 2.56 -0.29 11.90
C TYR A 377 3.56 -1.39 12.30
N LYS A 378 4.69 -1.01 12.92
CA LYS A 378 5.70 -1.95 13.42
C LYS A 378 5.13 -2.88 14.50
N ILE A 379 4.39 -2.35 15.46
CA ILE A 379 3.77 -3.12 16.55
C ILE A 379 2.76 -4.13 15.99
N ARG A 380 1.85 -3.68 15.11
CA ARG A 380 0.87 -4.58 14.48
C ARG A 380 1.55 -5.69 13.68
N LYS A 381 2.59 -5.35 12.90
CA LYS A 381 3.38 -6.33 12.14
C LYS A 381 4.06 -7.36 13.05
N HIS A 382 4.67 -6.91 14.15
CA HIS A 382 5.30 -7.82 15.11
C HIS A 382 4.28 -8.75 15.77
N HIS A 383 3.13 -8.23 16.19
CA HIS A 383 2.09 -9.02 16.86
C HIS A 383 1.52 -10.12 15.95
N ILE A 384 1.42 -9.86 14.64
CA ILE A 384 1.04 -10.87 13.65
C ILE A 384 2.13 -11.96 13.60
N ASN A 385 3.39 -11.57 13.41
CA ASN A 385 4.50 -12.53 13.33
C ASN A 385 4.63 -13.39 14.61
N SER A 386 4.38 -12.84 15.79
CA SER A 386 4.48 -13.59 17.05
C SER A 386 3.35 -14.60 17.24
N LYS A 387 2.12 -14.26 16.82
CA LYS A 387 0.97 -15.19 16.87
C LYS A 387 1.12 -16.36 15.91
N GLU A 388 1.92 -16.21 14.86
CA GLU A 388 2.21 -17.27 13.91
C GLU A 388 3.35 -18.20 14.38
N ALA A 389 4.17 -17.77 15.34
CA ALA A 389 5.27 -18.56 15.88
C ALA A 389 4.89 -19.39 17.13
N SER A 390 3.77 -19.06 17.78
CA SER A 390 3.16 -19.78 18.90
C SER A 390 2.11 -20.76 18.43
#